data_AF-A0A5B9MHQ3-F1
#
_entry.id   AF-A0A5B9MHQ3-F1
#
_cell.length_a   1.000
_cell.length_b   1.000
_cell.length_c   1.000
_cell.angle_alpha   90.00
_cell.angle_beta   90.00
_cell.angle_gamma   90.00
#
_symmetry.space_group_name_H-M   'P 1'
#
loop_
_entity.id
_entity.type
_entity.pdbx_description
1 polymer ?
#
loop_
_entity_poly.entity_id
_entity_poly.type
_entity_poly.pdbx_seq_one_letter_code
_entity_poly.pdbx_strand_id
1 'polypeptide(L)'
;MVSFINNSSIDLGWHFGAAFRGAAKHVFRKQLNASWFRRILTLIGWIGIAALNPAEVFAQTSPEMQTVEMLRVQGKHIVLKSDSGSRESLVELVDAFDAAVPQWERFWQLTPGALDRWRVDAFVMSDPQRFRDSGDLPPDLRFPFGYAIDSNIWALRQKSDYYTRHLLLHEGVHALAIELFDGTGPSWFAEGLAEMLGVHHGTGKQVQVNVVPESRQAVPYWGRFKLLSQRREEQRIPALDAVLRYPPDLKSDVESYGWSWVAAMLLTEYPDYRPAVLAEARNGSVRTVAFTTAFKRRLAQQWPIVQARWRMLTHTIDYGFDWSRERIELAMTDKLWRGSQLEKTIAADQGWQSVGVRFAPGMRVKITAEGRCSLDDEPKPWISEPPGVTIHYANDRPLGQLLVCVLPNRTDEEQQLDPLLIQSVESEIELVIDKHCWLLFRINDHLDDLGNNRGGYGVTIRR
;
A
#
# COMPACT_ATOMS: atom_id res chain seq x y z
N MET A 1 14.81 41.99 58.28
CA MET A 1 13.35 42.13 58.36
C MET A 1 12.72 40.92 57.70
N VAL A 2 11.82 40.23 58.42
CA VAL A 2 10.74 39.31 57.99
C VAL A 2 10.79 38.77 56.54
N SER A 3 10.73 37.47 56.21
CA SER A 3 11.06 36.15 56.80
C SER A 3 10.14 35.09 56.16
N PHE A 4 10.69 33.92 55.78
CA PHE A 4 10.19 32.55 56.11
C PHE A 4 8.73 32.15 55.72
N ILE A 5 8.33 30.90 55.44
CA ILE A 5 8.88 29.57 55.09
C ILE A 5 7.66 28.62 55.02
N ASN A 6 7.84 27.30 54.83
CA ASN A 6 6.85 26.19 54.92
C ASN A 6 5.88 26.03 53.73
N ASN A 7 5.71 24.87 53.10
CA ASN A 7 6.14 23.47 53.37
C ASN A 7 5.59 22.82 54.65
N SER A 8 4.61 21.92 54.52
CA SER A 8 4.45 20.71 55.35
C SER A 8 3.28 19.84 54.88
N SER A 9 3.49 18.52 55.01
CA SER A 9 2.59 17.39 54.71
C SER A 9 1.84 16.90 55.97
N ILE A 10 1.33 15.65 55.93
CA ILE A 10 0.75 14.81 57.01
C ILE A 10 -0.80 14.93 57.06
N ASP A 11 -1.62 13.94 56.65
CA ASP A 11 -1.74 12.48 56.96
C ASP A 11 -2.66 12.19 58.17
N LEU A 12 -3.19 10.96 58.27
CA LEU A 12 -4.34 10.44 59.05
C LEU A 12 -5.72 10.62 58.35
N GLY A 13 -6.58 9.61 58.18
CA GLY A 13 -6.45 8.16 58.37
C GLY A 13 -7.72 7.50 58.95
N TRP A 14 -8.15 6.34 58.41
CA TRP A 14 -8.97 5.28 59.05
C TRP A 14 -10.42 5.70 59.53
N HIS A 15 -11.52 4.92 59.47
CA HIS A 15 -11.82 3.54 59.03
C HIS A 15 -13.37 3.27 59.03
N PHE A 16 -13.81 2.12 58.46
CA PHE A 16 -15.04 1.33 58.74
C PHE A 16 -16.50 1.78 58.40
N GLY A 17 -17.28 0.80 57.92
CA GLY A 17 -18.77 0.67 58.06
C GLY A 17 -19.59 1.10 56.83
N ALA A 18 -20.16 0.26 55.96
CA ALA A 18 -21.17 -0.80 56.15
C ALA A 18 -22.52 -0.30 56.73
N ALA A 19 -23.72 -0.56 56.18
CA ALA A 19 -24.15 -1.26 54.95
C ALA A 19 -25.69 -1.06 54.70
N PHE A 20 -26.25 -1.80 53.72
CA PHE A 20 -27.67 -2.19 53.47
C PHE A 20 -28.54 -1.51 52.38
N ARG A 21 -28.79 -2.29 51.30
CA ARG A 21 -30.06 -2.63 50.57
C ARG A 21 -31.03 -1.48 50.18
N GLY A 22 -31.53 -1.35 48.94
CA GLY A 22 -31.53 -2.18 47.70
C GLY A 22 -32.55 -1.60 46.68
N ALA A 23 -33.06 -2.26 45.62
CA ALA A 23 -32.75 -3.57 45.02
C ALA A 23 -33.36 -3.76 43.59
N ALA A 24 -32.54 -4.31 42.67
CA ALA A 24 -32.89 -5.38 41.69
C ALA A 24 -33.74 -5.13 40.42
N LYS A 25 -33.13 -5.43 39.25
CA LYS A 25 -33.53 -6.37 38.14
C LYS A 25 -32.53 -6.24 36.96
N HIS A 26 -31.61 -7.20 36.75
CA HIS A 26 -31.66 -8.32 35.75
C HIS A 26 -31.63 -7.87 34.27
N VAL A 27 -30.78 -8.41 33.36
CA VAL A 27 -30.59 -9.84 32.99
C VAL A 27 -29.13 -10.23 32.58
N PHE A 28 -28.83 -11.54 32.67
CA PHE A 28 -27.70 -12.40 32.21
C PHE A 28 -26.90 -11.98 30.93
N ARG A 29 -25.65 -12.46 30.69
CA ARG A 29 -25.17 -13.88 30.71
C ARG A 29 -23.64 -14.06 30.87
N LYS A 30 -23.24 -15.27 31.27
CA LYS A 30 -21.92 -15.75 31.80
C LYS A 30 -20.73 -15.84 30.82
N GLN A 31 -19.52 -15.61 31.32
CA GLN A 31 -18.26 -16.29 30.92
C GLN A 31 -18.14 -17.66 31.61
N LEU A 32 -17.36 -18.62 31.05
CA LEU A 32 -16.67 -19.66 31.84
C LEU A 32 -15.51 -20.36 31.09
N ASN A 33 -14.40 -20.46 31.82
CA ASN A 33 -13.06 -21.04 31.62
C ASN A 33 -12.80 -22.26 30.71
N ALA A 34 -11.51 -22.36 30.36
CA ALA A 34 -10.84 -23.47 29.68
C ALA A 34 -10.44 -24.64 30.62
N SER A 35 -9.80 -25.66 30.01
CA SER A 35 -9.11 -26.81 30.63
C SER A 35 -9.99 -27.91 31.24
N TRP A 36 -10.18 -29.01 30.49
CA TRP A 36 -10.38 -30.35 31.04
C TRP A 36 -9.62 -31.40 30.22
N PHE A 37 -9.34 -32.55 30.85
CA PHE A 37 -8.17 -33.39 30.54
C PHE A 37 -8.39 -34.54 29.53
N ARG A 38 -7.26 -34.98 28.98
CA ARG A 38 -7.01 -36.26 28.29
C ARG A 38 -7.70 -37.49 28.90
N ARG A 39 -8.15 -38.42 28.02
CA ARG A 39 -8.13 -39.91 28.04
C ARG A 39 -9.36 -40.37 27.23
N ILE A 40 -9.27 -41.23 26.21
CA ILE A 40 -8.93 -42.67 26.14
C ILE A 40 -8.62 -42.93 24.64
N LEU A 41 -7.56 -43.64 24.20
CA LEU A 41 -7.39 -45.10 24.23
C LEU A 41 -5.92 -45.47 23.93
N THR A 42 -5.41 -46.54 24.55
CA THR A 42 -4.08 -47.15 24.31
C THR A 42 -4.20 -48.67 24.28
N LEU A 43 -3.45 -49.34 23.40
CA LEU A 43 -2.84 -50.70 23.48
C LEU A 43 -2.55 -51.20 22.04
N ILE A 44 -1.54 -52.02 21.72
CA ILE A 44 -0.21 -52.31 22.31
C ILE A 44 0.65 -52.96 21.21
N GLY A 45 1.99 -52.94 21.30
CA GLY A 45 2.86 -53.64 20.34
C GLY A 45 4.36 -53.53 20.62
N TRP A 46 4.82 -54.05 21.77
CA TRP A 46 6.22 -54.04 22.20
C TRP A 46 6.95 -55.35 21.85
N ILE A 47 7.99 -55.30 21.01
CA ILE A 47 9.25 -56.09 21.06
C ILE A 47 10.29 -55.27 20.26
N GLY A 48 11.54 -55.03 20.67
CA GLY A 48 12.24 -55.30 21.92
C GLY A 48 13.63 -54.64 21.87
N ILE A 49 14.20 -54.23 23.00
CA ILE A 49 15.50 -53.55 23.05
C ILE A 49 16.63 -54.58 23.03
N ALA A 50 17.47 -54.55 22.00
CA ALA A 50 18.80 -55.14 21.99
C ALA A 50 19.83 -54.01 21.89
N ALA A 51 20.80 -53.99 22.82
CA ALA A 51 21.82 -52.95 22.87
C ALA A 51 22.88 -53.15 21.78
N LEU A 52 23.09 -52.12 20.95
CA LEU A 52 24.23 -52.00 20.03
C LEU A 52 24.74 -50.55 20.05
N ASN A 53 26.05 -50.39 19.83
CA ASN A 53 26.78 -49.12 19.98
C ASN A 53 26.20 -47.98 19.11
N PRO A 54 26.14 -46.74 19.62
CA PRO A 54 25.72 -45.56 18.84
C PRO A 54 26.82 -45.02 17.91
N ALA A 55 27.66 -45.90 17.33
CA ALA A 55 28.86 -45.52 16.58
C ALA A 55 28.86 -45.89 15.09
N GLU A 56 27.97 -46.79 14.62
CA GLU A 56 28.10 -47.39 13.27
C GLU A 56 26.79 -47.47 12.44
N VAL A 57 25.79 -46.61 12.68
CA VAL A 57 24.60 -46.54 11.79
C VAL A 57 24.11 -45.10 11.53
N PHE A 58 24.99 -44.19 11.11
CA PHE A 58 24.61 -42.95 10.40
C PHE A 58 25.69 -42.49 9.41
N ALA A 59 26.22 -43.42 8.62
CA ALA A 59 26.90 -43.11 7.36
C ALA A 59 25.91 -43.10 6.18
N GLN A 60 24.75 -42.48 6.36
CA GLN A 60 23.96 -42.05 5.20
C GLN A 60 24.64 -40.81 4.64
N THR A 61 25.27 -40.99 3.49
CA THR A 61 25.86 -39.95 2.66
C THR A 61 24.98 -38.70 2.67
N SER A 62 25.50 -37.60 3.21
CA SER A 62 25.01 -36.27 2.85
C SER A 62 24.93 -36.22 1.33
N PRO A 63 23.82 -35.75 0.72
CA PRO A 63 23.83 -35.52 -0.71
C PRO A 63 24.96 -34.55 -0.99
N GLU A 64 25.88 -34.92 -1.87
CA GLU A 64 26.86 -33.99 -2.40
C GLU A 64 26.07 -32.78 -2.91
N MET A 65 26.35 -31.59 -2.36
CA MET A 65 25.89 -30.37 -2.97
C MET A 65 26.58 -30.29 -4.32
N GLN A 66 25.87 -30.75 -5.36
CA GLN A 66 26.31 -30.57 -6.73
C GLN A 66 26.64 -29.09 -6.89
N THR A 67 27.91 -28.80 -7.16
CA THR A 67 28.39 -27.43 -7.34
C THR A 67 27.78 -26.88 -8.61
N VAL A 68 26.58 -26.32 -8.50
CA VAL A 68 25.85 -25.71 -9.62
C VAL A 68 26.76 -24.64 -10.21
N GLU A 69 27.10 -24.79 -11.48
CA GLU A 69 27.98 -23.86 -12.18
C GLU A 69 27.42 -22.44 -12.13
N MET A 70 28.28 -21.43 -11.94
CA MET A 70 27.87 -20.03 -11.97
C MET A 70 27.49 -19.65 -13.40
N LEU A 71 26.19 -19.61 -13.69
CA LEU A 71 25.70 -19.26 -15.01
C LEU A 71 25.77 -17.75 -15.23
N ARG A 72 26.19 -17.34 -16.44
CA ARG A 72 26.18 -15.95 -16.90
C ARG A 72 25.33 -15.83 -18.16
N VAL A 73 24.41 -14.86 -18.16
CA VAL A 73 23.54 -14.49 -19.29
C VAL A 73 23.64 -12.97 -19.48
N GLN A 74 23.61 -12.51 -20.73
CA GLN A 74 23.79 -11.09 -21.05
C GLN A 74 22.68 -10.61 -21.98
N GLY A 75 22.08 -9.48 -21.63
CA GLY A 75 21.10 -8.75 -22.42
C GLY A 75 21.66 -7.43 -22.96
N LYS A 76 20.74 -6.51 -23.28
CA LYS A 76 21.06 -5.16 -23.74
C LYS A 76 21.49 -4.25 -22.59
N HIS A 77 20.78 -4.28 -21.46
CA HIS A 77 20.94 -3.40 -20.31
C HIS A 77 21.42 -4.13 -19.04
N ILE A 78 21.57 -5.45 -19.07
CA ILE A 78 21.93 -6.26 -17.91
C ILE A 78 22.94 -7.36 -18.28
N VAL A 79 23.90 -7.59 -17.38
CA VAL A 79 24.72 -8.81 -17.32
C VAL A 79 24.31 -9.55 -16.06
N LEU A 80 23.59 -10.67 -16.19
CA LEU A 80 23.12 -11.45 -15.07
C LEU A 80 24.05 -12.63 -14.79
N LYS A 81 24.56 -12.72 -13.56
CA LYS A 81 25.25 -13.88 -13.00
C LYS A 81 24.40 -14.52 -11.91
N SER A 82 24.31 -15.85 -11.91
CA SER A 82 23.54 -16.61 -10.91
C SER A 82 24.22 -17.91 -10.54
N ASP A 83 24.05 -18.32 -9.30
CA ASP A 83 24.48 -19.62 -8.76
C ASP A 83 23.39 -20.71 -8.87
N SER A 84 22.23 -20.33 -9.40
CA SER A 84 20.98 -21.09 -9.32
C SER A 84 20.02 -20.76 -10.47
N GLY A 85 19.08 -21.67 -10.74
CA GLY A 85 18.15 -21.60 -11.87
C GLY A 85 18.70 -22.20 -13.17
N SER A 86 17.82 -22.48 -14.13
CA SER A 86 18.22 -22.92 -15.47
C SER A 86 18.59 -21.74 -16.35
N ARG A 87 19.31 -21.99 -17.46
CA ARG A 87 19.68 -20.96 -18.43
C ARG A 87 18.46 -20.21 -18.97
N GLU A 88 17.36 -20.92 -19.21
CA GLU A 88 16.08 -20.39 -19.68
C GLU A 88 15.48 -19.44 -18.65
N SER A 89 15.48 -19.81 -17.36
CA SER A 89 14.98 -18.95 -16.28
C SER A 89 15.80 -17.66 -16.11
N LEU A 90 17.10 -17.70 -16.39
CA LEU A 90 17.98 -16.53 -16.36
C LEU A 90 17.80 -15.65 -17.61
N VAL A 91 17.54 -16.25 -18.77
CA VAL A 91 17.14 -15.52 -19.99
C VAL A 91 15.81 -14.79 -19.75
N GLU A 92 14.83 -15.39 -19.07
CA GLU A 92 13.57 -14.69 -18.76
C GLU A 92 13.79 -13.47 -17.83
N LEU A 93 14.67 -13.58 -16.83
CA LEU A 93 15.03 -12.45 -15.97
C LEU A 93 15.74 -11.32 -16.74
N VAL A 94 16.63 -11.68 -17.67
CA VAL A 94 17.31 -10.72 -18.55
C VAL A 94 16.33 -10.04 -19.52
N ASP A 95 15.49 -10.81 -20.18
CA ASP A 95 14.45 -10.30 -21.09
C ASP A 95 13.46 -9.37 -20.36
N ALA A 96 13.12 -9.68 -19.10
CA ALA A 96 12.27 -8.84 -18.27
C ALA A 96 12.90 -7.50 -17.91
N PHE A 97 14.18 -7.50 -17.56
CA PHE A 97 14.92 -6.27 -17.27
C PHE A 97 15.04 -5.41 -18.53
N ASP A 98 15.46 -5.99 -19.65
CA ASP A 98 15.55 -5.30 -20.94
C ASP A 98 14.20 -4.73 -21.41
N ALA A 99 13.08 -5.41 -21.12
CA ALA A 99 11.73 -4.91 -21.41
C ALA A 99 11.30 -3.74 -20.51
N ALA A 100 11.80 -3.66 -19.28
CA ALA A 100 11.48 -2.60 -18.33
C ALA A 100 12.20 -1.27 -18.61
N VAL A 101 13.46 -1.30 -19.07
CA VAL A 101 14.27 -0.07 -19.28
C VAL A 101 13.59 0.99 -20.17
N PRO A 102 13.00 0.67 -21.35
CA PRO A 102 12.29 1.66 -22.16
C PRO A 102 11.04 2.25 -21.48
N GLN A 103 10.51 1.59 -20.44
CA GLN A 103 9.35 2.06 -19.67
C GLN A 103 9.81 3.05 -18.59
N TRP A 104 10.94 2.76 -17.92
CA TRP A 104 11.62 3.71 -17.04
C TRP A 104 12.06 4.97 -17.80
N GLU A 105 12.59 4.82 -19.02
CA GLU A 105 12.95 5.93 -19.92
C GLU A 105 11.75 6.87 -20.19
N ARG A 106 10.58 6.29 -20.50
CA ARG A 106 9.33 7.05 -20.68
C ARG A 106 8.83 7.68 -19.39
N PHE A 107 8.90 6.97 -18.26
CA PHE A 107 8.49 7.50 -16.96
C PHE A 107 9.27 8.77 -16.60
N TRP A 108 10.58 8.74 -16.79
CA TRP A 108 11.50 9.85 -16.50
C TRP A 108 11.50 10.96 -17.56
N GLN A 109 10.70 10.83 -18.63
CA GLN A 109 10.61 11.78 -19.75
C GLN A 109 11.96 12.03 -20.44
N LEU A 110 12.81 10.99 -20.52
CA LEU A 110 14.08 11.06 -21.24
C LEU A 110 13.84 11.02 -22.75
N THR A 111 14.81 11.51 -23.52
CA THR A 111 14.82 11.32 -24.98
C THR A 111 14.88 9.82 -25.30
N PRO A 112 14.07 9.29 -26.24
CA PRO A 112 14.12 7.88 -26.60
C PRO A 112 15.53 7.42 -27.02
N GLY A 113 16.01 6.32 -26.43
CA GLY A 113 17.36 5.80 -26.65
C GLY A 113 18.45 6.44 -25.78
N ALA A 114 18.11 7.34 -24.86
CA ALA A 114 19.05 7.87 -23.86
C ALA A 114 19.69 6.76 -23.01
N LEU A 115 18.94 5.68 -22.72
CA LEU A 115 19.43 4.55 -21.94
C LEU A 115 20.10 3.44 -22.79
N ASP A 116 20.25 3.59 -24.11
CA ASP A 116 20.78 2.54 -25.00
C ASP A 116 22.18 2.02 -24.62
N ARG A 117 22.98 2.84 -23.94
CA ARG A 117 24.33 2.49 -23.45
C ARG A 117 24.36 2.14 -21.96
N TRP A 118 23.29 2.43 -21.22
CA TRP A 118 23.22 2.15 -19.79
C TRP A 118 23.10 0.64 -19.55
N ARG A 119 23.91 0.14 -18.62
CA ARG A 119 24.05 -1.27 -18.27
C ARG A 119 24.32 -1.44 -16.79
N VAL A 120 23.84 -2.55 -16.23
CA VAL A 120 24.19 -3.02 -14.88
C VAL A 120 24.80 -4.43 -14.92
N ASP A 121 25.74 -4.68 -14.00
CA ASP A 121 26.14 -6.03 -13.60
C ASP A 121 25.22 -6.48 -12.46
N ALA A 122 24.61 -7.65 -12.59
CA ALA A 122 23.53 -8.12 -11.75
C ALA A 122 23.78 -9.53 -11.22
N PHE A 123 23.48 -9.74 -9.94
CA PHE A 123 23.78 -10.98 -9.22
C PHE A 123 22.52 -11.52 -8.54
N VAL A 124 22.00 -12.66 -9.01
CA VAL A 124 20.91 -13.38 -8.35
C VAL A 124 21.50 -14.55 -7.57
N MET A 125 21.27 -14.58 -6.25
CA MET A 125 22.07 -15.40 -5.33
C MET A 125 21.19 -16.28 -4.45
N SER A 126 21.35 -17.61 -4.53
CA SER A 126 20.82 -18.54 -3.53
C SER A 126 21.77 -18.70 -2.33
N ASP A 127 23.08 -18.66 -2.59
CA ASP A 127 24.16 -18.64 -1.61
C ASP A 127 25.07 -17.41 -1.83
N PRO A 128 24.86 -16.32 -1.07
CA PRO A 128 25.68 -15.12 -1.16
C PRO A 128 27.16 -15.34 -0.86
N GLN A 129 27.56 -16.41 -0.15
CA GLN A 129 28.96 -16.63 0.18
C GLN A 129 29.79 -16.91 -1.08
N ARG A 130 29.24 -17.66 -2.04
CA ARG A 130 29.88 -17.95 -3.33
C ARG A 130 30.28 -16.69 -4.10
N PHE A 131 29.47 -15.63 -3.99
CA PHE A 131 29.73 -14.34 -4.64
C PHE A 131 30.74 -13.49 -3.86
N ARG A 132 30.87 -13.67 -2.53
CA ARG A 132 31.97 -13.06 -1.75
C ARG A 132 33.30 -13.72 -2.09
N ASP A 133 33.31 -15.04 -2.18
CA ASP A 133 34.51 -15.83 -2.48
C ASP A 133 35.07 -15.56 -3.88
N SER A 134 34.21 -15.22 -4.85
CA SER A 134 34.59 -14.78 -6.19
C SER A 134 34.86 -13.27 -6.33
N GLY A 135 34.59 -12.47 -5.29
CA GLY A 135 34.73 -11.02 -5.30
C GLY A 135 33.59 -10.25 -5.99
N ASP A 136 32.53 -10.92 -6.45
CA ASP A 136 31.34 -10.28 -7.05
C ASP A 136 30.45 -9.58 -5.99
N LEU A 137 30.57 -9.93 -4.71
CA LEU A 137 29.84 -9.33 -3.59
C LEU A 137 30.83 -8.81 -2.53
N PRO A 138 30.89 -7.51 -2.22
CA PRO A 138 31.82 -6.96 -1.24
C PRO A 138 31.72 -7.65 0.13
N PRO A 139 32.85 -7.96 0.81
CA PRO A 139 32.88 -8.87 1.96
C PRO A 139 32.03 -8.40 3.15
N ASP A 140 31.89 -7.08 3.33
CA ASP A 140 31.16 -6.46 4.45
C ASP A 140 29.73 -6.01 4.08
N LEU A 141 29.34 -6.05 2.80
CA LEU A 141 28.00 -5.66 2.39
C LEU A 141 26.95 -6.66 2.93
N ARG A 142 25.91 -6.14 3.59
CA ARG A 142 24.80 -6.91 4.18
C ARG A 142 23.48 -6.24 3.79
N PHE A 143 22.53 -7.04 3.29
CA PHE A 143 21.17 -6.64 2.97
C PHE A 143 20.26 -7.89 3.09
N PRO A 144 18.95 -7.72 3.35
CA PRO A 144 18.06 -8.86 3.59
C PRO A 144 17.41 -9.43 2.31
N PHE A 145 17.30 -8.65 1.23
CA PHE A 145 16.61 -9.07 -0.01
C PHE A 145 17.33 -8.61 -1.28
N GLY A 146 17.61 -7.32 -1.42
CA GLY A 146 18.34 -6.75 -2.55
C GLY A 146 19.18 -5.55 -2.13
N TYR A 147 20.06 -5.10 -3.03
CA TYR A 147 20.84 -3.87 -2.90
C TYR A 147 21.39 -3.38 -4.25
N ALA A 148 21.59 -2.07 -4.38
CA ALA A 148 22.23 -1.43 -5.52
C ALA A 148 23.33 -0.45 -5.08
N ILE A 149 24.49 -0.48 -5.77
CA ILE A 149 25.56 0.53 -5.70
C ILE A 149 26.10 0.74 -7.11
N ASP A 150 26.21 1.99 -7.55
CA ASP A 150 26.69 2.36 -8.89
C ASP A 150 25.94 1.55 -9.97
N SER A 151 26.67 0.85 -10.84
CA SER A 151 26.13 -0.05 -11.86
C SER A 151 25.98 -1.52 -11.40
N ASN A 152 26.09 -1.82 -10.10
CA ASN A 152 25.97 -3.17 -9.56
C ASN A 152 24.66 -3.37 -8.79
N ILE A 153 23.96 -4.46 -9.07
CA ILE A 153 22.75 -4.86 -8.33
C ILE A 153 22.84 -6.30 -7.83
N TRP A 154 22.43 -6.54 -6.59
CA TRP A 154 22.38 -7.87 -6.00
C TRP A 154 20.97 -8.18 -5.52
N ALA A 155 20.47 -9.38 -5.77
CA ALA A 155 19.18 -9.86 -5.29
C ALA A 155 19.29 -11.30 -4.78
N LEU A 156 18.71 -11.57 -3.60
CA LEU A 156 18.59 -12.92 -3.08
C LEU A 156 17.48 -13.67 -3.79
N ARG A 157 17.72 -14.93 -4.17
CA ARG A 157 16.73 -15.81 -4.79
C ARG A 157 15.54 -16.00 -3.85
N GLN A 158 14.34 -15.68 -4.32
CA GLN A 158 13.12 -15.76 -3.53
C GLN A 158 12.37 -17.06 -3.81
N LYS A 159 11.41 -17.41 -2.94
CA LYS A 159 10.50 -18.56 -3.11
C LYS A 159 9.59 -18.48 -4.34
N SER A 160 9.57 -17.33 -5.02
CA SER A 160 8.83 -17.11 -6.25
C SER A 160 9.71 -16.39 -7.25
N ASP A 161 9.61 -16.82 -8.51
CA ASP A 161 10.28 -16.16 -9.63
C ASP A 161 9.74 -14.74 -9.85
N TYR A 162 8.44 -14.49 -9.57
CA TYR A 162 7.88 -13.13 -9.57
C TYR A 162 8.62 -12.22 -8.58
N TYR A 163 8.76 -12.65 -7.32
CA TYR A 163 9.38 -11.79 -6.30
C TYR A 163 10.90 -11.65 -6.51
N THR A 164 11.56 -12.68 -7.07
CA THR A 164 12.96 -12.57 -7.53
C THR A 164 13.11 -11.54 -8.65
N ARG A 165 12.23 -11.60 -9.67
CA ARG A 165 12.22 -10.64 -10.78
C ARG A 165 11.86 -9.23 -10.33
N HIS A 166 10.91 -9.09 -9.42
CA HIS A 166 10.53 -7.81 -8.83
C HIS A 166 11.70 -7.17 -8.08
N LEU A 167 12.44 -7.92 -7.25
CA LEU A 167 13.67 -7.41 -6.62
C LEU A 167 14.71 -6.98 -7.67
N LEU A 168 14.93 -7.78 -8.71
CA LEU A 168 15.87 -7.45 -9.79
C LEU A 168 15.49 -6.13 -10.51
N LEU A 169 14.20 -5.91 -10.76
CA LEU A 169 13.69 -4.67 -11.35
C LEU A 169 13.77 -3.49 -10.36
N HIS A 170 13.42 -3.69 -9.09
CA HIS A 170 13.48 -2.70 -8.02
C HIS A 170 14.90 -2.16 -7.82
N GLU A 171 15.90 -3.04 -7.67
CA GLU A 171 17.31 -2.62 -7.59
C GLU A 171 17.80 -1.98 -8.90
N GLY A 172 17.28 -2.41 -10.05
CA GLY A 172 17.53 -1.76 -11.34
C GLY A 172 17.06 -0.30 -11.39
N VAL A 173 15.92 0.02 -10.75
CA VAL A 173 15.42 1.40 -10.60
C VAL A 173 16.33 2.21 -9.69
N HIS A 174 16.84 1.64 -8.59
CA HIS A 174 17.82 2.31 -7.73
C HIS A 174 19.11 2.62 -8.48
N ALA A 175 19.70 1.64 -9.19
CA ALA A 175 20.90 1.84 -10.00
C ALA A 175 20.70 2.90 -11.10
N LEU A 176 19.52 2.91 -11.76
CA LEU A 176 19.19 3.93 -12.75
C LEU A 176 19.05 5.33 -12.13
N ALA A 177 18.43 5.44 -10.95
CA ALA A 177 18.31 6.71 -10.24
C ALA A 177 19.68 7.25 -9.77
N ILE A 178 20.60 6.37 -9.34
CA ILE A 178 21.98 6.74 -9.01
C ILE A 178 22.69 7.33 -10.23
N GLU A 179 22.64 6.65 -11.39
CA GLU A 179 23.23 7.12 -12.66
C GLU A 179 22.65 8.48 -13.10
N LEU A 180 21.32 8.63 -13.05
CA LEU A 180 20.65 9.83 -13.57
C LEU A 180 20.71 11.04 -12.63
N PHE A 181 20.78 10.82 -11.32
CA PHE A 181 20.49 11.86 -10.31
C PHE A 181 21.49 11.92 -9.14
N ASP A 182 22.63 11.23 -9.23
CA ASP A 182 23.67 11.18 -8.17
C ASP A 182 23.14 10.63 -6.83
N GLY A 183 22.05 9.85 -6.87
CA GLY A 183 21.42 9.23 -5.71
C GLY A 183 19.92 9.00 -5.86
N THR A 184 19.31 8.42 -4.84
CA THR A 184 17.90 7.98 -4.85
C THR A 184 16.95 8.86 -4.01
N GLY A 185 17.48 9.88 -3.33
CA GLY A 185 16.72 10.74 -2.42
C GLY A 185 16.53 10.14 -1.01
N PRO A 186 15.56 10.65 -0.23
CA PRO A 186 15.14 10.05 1.04
C PRO A 186 14.41 8.72 0.81
N SER A 187 14.39 7.84 1.83
CA SER A 187 13.87 6.46 1.74
C SER A 187 12.45 6.34 1.18
N TRP A 188 11.52 7.22 1.58
CA TRP A 188 10.15 7.21 1.06
C TRP A 188 10.08 7.42 -0.46
N PHE A 189 11.02 8.19 -1.02
CA PHE A 189 11.09 8.51 -2.44
C PHE A 189 11.82 7.41 -3.21
N ALA A 190 12.96 6.98 -2.67
CA ALA A 190 13.78 5.89 -3.21
C ALA A 190 12.98 4.58 -3.31
N GLU A 191 12.55 4.03 -2.17
CA GLU A 191 11.84 2.76 -2.12
C GLU A 191 10.46 2.87 -2.77
N GLY A 192 9.78 4.01 -2.63
CA GLY A 192 8.46 4.23 -3.21
C GLY A 192 8.48 4.17 -4.74
N LEU A 193 9.45 4.83 -5.38
CA LEU A 193 9.62 4.76 -6.83
C LEU A 193 10.18 3.42 -7.30
N ALA A 194 11.11 2.80 -6.56
CA ALA A 194 11.66 1.49 -6.90
C ALA A 194 10.62 0.37 -6.80
N GLU A 195 9.75 0.39 -5.78
CA GLU A 195 8.55 -0.47 -5.72
C GLU A 195 7.64 -0.20 -6.92
N MET A 196 7.24 1.05 -7.13
CA MET A 196 6.27 1.42 -8.17
C MET A 196 6.74 1.04 -9.58
N LEU A 197 8.01 1.29 -9.90
CA LEU A 197 8.62 0.98 -11.18
C LEU A 197 9.15 -0.48 -11.28
N GLY A 198 9.08 -1.26 -10.20
CA GLY A 198 9.41 -2.69 -10.15
C GLY A 198 8.19 -3.63 -10.02
N VAL A 199 7.03 -3.13 -9.61
CA VAL A 199 5.75 -3.85 -9.69
C VAL A 199 5.33 -3.95 -11.14
N HIS A 200 4.99 -5.16 -11.57
CA HIS A 200 4.77 -5.50 -12.97
C HIS A 200 3.73 -6.60 -13.15
N HIS A 201 3.25 -6.73 -14.39
CA HIS A 201 2.58 -7.92 -14.90
C HIS A 201 3.35 -8.51 -16.09
N GLY A 202 3.03 -9.74 -16.49
CA GLY A 202 3.76 -10.47 -17.52
C GLY A 202 5.11 -11.05 -17.07
N THR A 203 5.77 -11.79 -17.96
CA THR A 203 7.13 -12.33 -17.78
C THR A 203 7.99 -12.11 -19.01
N GLY A 204 9.32 -12.16 -18.85
CA GLY A 204 10.28 -11.91 -19.92
C GLY A 204 9.95 -10.66 -20.73
N LYS A 205 9.92 -10.79 -22.07
CA LYS A 205 9.67 -9.70 -23.01
C LYS A 205 8.27 -9.07 -22.93
N GLN A 206 7.34 -9.67 -22.17
CA GLN A 206 5.97 -9.16 -21.98
C GLN A 206 5.82 -8.31 -20.71
N VAL A 207 6.88 -8.13 -19.92
CA VAL A 207 6.83 -7.34 -18.68
C VAL A 207 6.37 -5.90 -18.96
N GLN A 208 5.35 -5.45 -18.23
CA GLN A 208 5.02 -4.03 -18.12
C GLN A 208 5.05 -3.61 -16.65
N VAL A 209 5.76 -2.51 -16.37
CA VAL A 209 5.97 -1.96 -15.02
C VAL A 209 5.03 -0.78 -14.74
N ASN A 210 5.02 -0.26 -13.51
CA ASN A 210 4.13 0.84 -13.08
C ASN A 210 2.65 0.46 -13.22
N VAL A 211 2.31 -0.75 -12.78
CA VAL A 211 0.94 -1.26 -12.76
C VAL A 211 0.43 -1.40 -11.33
N VAL A 212 -0.89 -1.28 -11.13
CA VAL A 212 -1.52 -1.78 -9.92
C VAL A 212 -1.88 -3.25 -10.14
N PRO A 213 -1.51 -4.18 -9.24
CA PRO A 213 -1.82 -5.60 -9.43
C PRO A 213 -3.32 -5.90 -9.47
N GLU A 214 -3.75 -6.72 -10.43
CA GLU A 214 -5.15 -7.19 -10.56
C GLU A 214 -5.54 -8.19 -9.46
N SER A 215 -4.60 -9.00 -8.98
CA SER A 215 -4.87 -10.02 -7.95
C SER A 215 -3.62 -10.43 -7.19
N ARG A 216 -3.82 -11.04 -6.01
CA ARG A 216 -2.73 -11.61 -5.19
C ARG A 216 -1.97 -12.73 -5.92
N GLN A 217 -2.64 -13.42 -6.83
CA GLN A 217 -2.13 -14.52 -7.65
C GLN A 217 -1.21 -14.02 -8.76
N ALA A 218 -1.44 -12.82 -9.29
CA ALA A 218 -0.57 -12.17 -10.28
C ALA A 218 0.77 -11.74 -9.68
N VAL A 219 0.80 -11.38 -8.39
CA VAL A 219 1.99 -10.86 -7.68
C VAL A 219 2.38 -11.69 -6.43
N PRO A 220 2.66 -13.00 -6.59
CA PRO A 220 2.88 -13.90 -5.47
C PRO A 220 4.08 -13.46 -4.61
N TYR A 221 3.89 -13.55 -3.29
CA TYR A 221 4.82 -13.11 -2.23
C TYR A 221 5.09 -11.59 -2.11
N TRP A 222 4.63 -10.74 -3.02
CA TRP A 222 4.82 -9.28 -2.90
C TRP A 222 4.06 -8.66 -1.71
N GLY A 223 2.80 -9.07 -1.50
CA GLY A 223 2.14 -9.00 -0.19
C GLY A 223 1.76 -7.62 0.37
N ARG A 224 2.07 -6.50 -0.30
CA ARG A 224 1.85 -5.14 0.23
C ARG A 224 0.37 -4.88 0.58
N PHE A 225 -0.56 -5.17 -0.33
CA PHE A 225 -2.00 -4.96 -0.09
C PHE A 225 -2.57 -5.69 1.14
N LYS A 226 -2.07 -6.88 1.48
CA LYS A 226 -2.51 -7.59 2.70
C LYS A 226 -2.26 -6.73 3.95
N LEU A 227 -1.11 -6.07 4.00
CA LEU A 227 -0.70 -5.24 5.12
C LEU A 227 -1.44 -3.89 5.12
N LEU A 228 -1.67 -3.31 3.94
CA LEU A 228 -2.50 -2.11 3.80
C LEU A 228 -3.95 -2.36 4.27
N SER A 229 -4.58 -3.49 3.90
CA SER A 229 -5.90 -3.91 4.40
C SER A 229 -5.90 -4.06 5.92
N GLN A 230 -4.94 -4.80 6.48
CA GLN A 230 -4.81 -4.96 7.93
C GLN A 230 -4.73 -3.60 8.66
N ARG A 231 -3.99 -2.63 8.10
CA ARG A 231 -3.89 -1.28 8.70
C ARG A 231 -5.14 -0.42 8.50
N ARG A 232 -5.96 -0.67 7.47
CA ARG A 232 -7.32 -0.10 7.36
C ARG A 232 -8.23 -0.67 8.46
N GLU A 233 -8.26 -2.00 8.59
CA GLU A 233 -9.07 -2.73 9.58
C GLU A 233 -8.72 -2.32 11.03
N GLU A 234 -7.43 -2.15 11.33
CA GLU A 234 -6.92 -1.67 12.61
C GLU A 234 -7.10 -0.14 12.84
N GLN A 235 -7.58 0.62 11.85
CA GLN A 235 -7.64 2.09 11.86
C GLN A 235 -6.28 2.76 12.13
N ARG A 236 -5.20 2.21 11.57
CA ARG A 236 -3.80 2.64 11.76
C ARG A 236 -3.14 3.17 10.49
N ILE A 237 -3.93 3.67 9.54
CA ILE A 237 -3.45 4.27 8.29
C ILE A 237 -2.57 5.50 8.62
N PRO A 238 -1.33 5.60 8.14
CA PRO A 238 -0.47 6.75 8.40
C PRO A 238 -0.93 7.98 7.61
N ALA A 239 -0.73 9.17 8.17
CA ALA A 239 -0.80 10.40 7.39
C ALA A 239 0.35 10.47 6.38
N LEU A 240 0.14 11.09 5.22
CA LEU A 240 1.21 11.25 4.20
C LEU A 240 2.45 11.91 4.80
N ASP A 241 2.25 12.92 5.65
CA ASP A 241 3.34 13.60 6.36
C ASP A 241 4.12 12.70 7.33
N ALA A 242 3.58 11.57 7.78
CA ALA A 242 4.34 10.55 8.51
C ALA A 242 5.23 9.73 7.56
N VAL A 243 4.68 9.30 6.41
CA VAL A 243 5.42 8.57 5.36
C VAL A 243 6.59 9.38 4.83
N LEU A 244 6.39 10.67 4.51
CA LEU A 244 7.45 11.55 3.99
C LEU A 244 8.54 11.90 5.03
N ARG A 245 8.35 11.51 6.30
CA ARG A 245 9.30 11.65 7.41
C ARG A 245 9.96 10.33 7.83
N TYR A 246 9.78 9.26 7.06
CA TYR A 246 10.44 7.98 7.34
C TYR A 246 11.97 8.11 7.45
N PRO A 247 12.61 7.30 8.32
CA PRO A 247 14.05 7.35 8.54
C PRO A 247 14.82 6.89 7.28
N PRO A 248 16.09 7.30 7.11
CA PRO A 248 16.91 6.87 5.96
C PRO A 248 17.10 5.36 5.84
N ASP A 249 17.07 4.64 6.97
CA ASP A 249 17.08 3.17 7.04
C ASP A 249 15.69 2.68 7.45
N LEU A 250 14.99 2.04 6.51
CA LEU A 250 13.68 1.40 6.73
C LEU A 250 13.79 -0.04 7.25
N LYS A 251 14.99 -0.61 7.39
CA LYS A 251 15.23 -1.98 7.88
C LYS A 251 14.48 -3.07 7.10
N SER A 252 14.17 -2.78 5.83
CA SER A 252 13.30 -3.58 4.95
C SER A 252 11.94 -3.92 5.57
N ASP A 253 11.38 -2.98 6.32
CA ASP A 253 10.00 -3.04 6.82
C ASP A 253 8.99 -2.98 5.66
N VAL A 254 8.28 -4.09 5.46
CA VAL A 254 7.25 -4.25 4.41
C VAL A 254 6.15 -3.19 4.51
N GLU A 255 5.86 -2.67 5.70
CA GLU A 255 4.85 -1.62 5.88
C GLU A 255 5.33 -0.28 5.30
N SER A 256 6.52 0.16 5.69
CA SER A 256 7.11 1.40 5.20
C SER A 256 7.29 1.40 3.68
N TYR A 257 7.65 0.25 3.09
CA TYR A 257 7.73 0.07 1.64
C TYR A 257 6.34 0.20 0.99
N GLY A 258 5.32 -0.47 1.55
CA GLY A 258 3.94 -0.40 1.06
C GLY A 258 3.36 1.02 1.06
N TRP A 259 3.56 1.78 2.14
CA TRP A 259 3.09 3.18 2.18
C TRP A 259 3.91 4.13 1.29
N SER A 260 5.23 3.89 1.17
CA SER A 260 6.08 4.65 0.24
C SER A 260 5.66 4.43 -1.23
N TRP A 261 5.31 3.19 -1.59
CA TRP A 261 4.75 2.83 -2.89
C TRP A 261 3.43 3.56 -3.18
N VAL A 262 2.47 3.55 -2.24
CA VAL A 262 1.20 4.29 -2.39
C VAL A 262 1.45 5.80 -2.49
N ALA A 263 2.44 6.34 -1.77
CA ALA A 263 2.79 7.75 -1.84
C ALA A 263 3.41 8.13 -3.18
N ALA A 264 4.31 7.28 -3.71
CA ALA A 264 4.89 7.46 -5.04
C ALA A 264 3.79 7.52 -6.11
N MET A 265 2.90 6.50 -6.17
CA MET A 265 1.80 6.47 -7.14
C MET A 265 0.90 7.71 -7.05
N LEU A 266 0.48 8.11 -5.85
CA LEU A 266 -0.31 9.34 -5.65
C LEU A 266 0.38 10.55 -6.28
N LEU A 267 1.68 10.70 -6.05
CA LEU A 267 2.44 11.88 -6.46
C LEU A 267 2.85 11.84 -7.95
N THR A 268 2.75 10.70 -8.64
CA THR A 268 3.11 10.54 -10.06
C THR A 268 1.93 10.37 -11.01
N GLU A 269 0.78 9.88 -10.52
CA GLU A 269 -0.42 9.61 -11.32
C GLU A 269 -1.39 10.79 -11.42
N TYR A 270 -1.25 11.81 -10.55
CA TYR A 270 -1.93 13.09 -10.73
C TYR A 270 -1.07 14.05 -11.57
N PRO A 271 -1.58 14.57 -12.70
CA PRO A 271 -0.85 15.51 -13.57
C PRO A 271 -0.36 16.77 -12.85
N ASP A 272 -1.07 17.23 -11.82
CA ASP A 272 -0.73 18.41 -11.03
C ASP A 272 0.53 18.20 -10.16
N TYR A 273 0.84 16.94 -9.80
CA TYR A 273 1.90 16.59 -8.85
C TYR A 273 3.15 16.04 -9.55
N ARG A 274 2.95 15.28 -10.64
CA ARG A 274 4.04 14.61 -11.38
C ARG A 274 5.21 15.55 -11.75
N PRO A 275 5.00 16.81 -12.19
CA PRO A 275 6.10 17.73 -12.48
C PRO A 275 6.98 18.03 -11.25
N ALA A 276 6.41 18.04 -10.04
CA ALA A 276 7.18 18.22 -8.81
C ALA A 276 8.04 17.00 -8.49
N VAL A 277 7.54 15.78 -8.73
CA VAL A 277 8.32 14.53 -8.58
C VAL A 277 9.51 14.51 -9.54
N LEU A 278 9.28 14.76 -10.83
CA LEU A 278 10.33 14.78 -11.85
C LEU A 278 11.35 15.92 -11.63
N ALA A 279 10.90 17.06 -11.10
CA ALA A 279 11.80 18.17 -10.76
C ALA A 279 12.65 17.90 -9.52
N GLU A 280 12.11 17.24 -8.50
CA GLU A 280 12.83 16.96 -7.25
C GLU A 280 13.74 15.72 -7.36
N ALA A 281 13.41 14.75 -8.22
CA ALA A 281 14.28 13.61 -8.53
C ALA A 281 15.72 14.03 -8.89
N ARG A 282 15.88 15.18 -9.55
CA ARG A 282 17.19 15.79 -9.91
C ARG A 282 18.06 16.17 -8.70
N ASN A 283 17.51 16.14 -7.49
CA ASN A 283 18.23 16.33 -6.23
C ASN A 283 18.47 14.99 -5.51
N GLY A 284 18.63 13.88 -6.24
CA GLY A 284 18.74 12.52 -5.72
C GLY A 284 19.87 12.31 -4.70
N SER A 285 20.96 13.06 -4.79
CA SER A 285 22.02 13.08 -3.77
C SER A 285 21.59 13.66 -2.41
N VAL A 286 20.48 14.41 -2.34
CA VAL A 286 19.94 14.99 -1.11
C VAL A 286 19.08 13.99 -0.35
N ARG A 287 19.71 13.15 0.46
CA ARG A 287 19.05 12.09 1.26
C ARG A 287 18.48 12.55 2.61
N THR A 288 18.27 13.85 2.79
CA THR A 288 17.87 14.47 4.08
C THR A 288 16.48 15.10 4.01
N VAL A 289 15.95 15.55 5.16
CA VAL A 289 14.67 16.29 5.26
C VAL A 289 14.58 17.50 4.33
N ALA A 290 15.71 18.08 3.90
CA ALA A 290 15.75 19.19 2.94
C ALA A 290 15.05 18.84 1.60
N PHE A 291 15.17 17.60 1.12
CA PHE A 291 14.47 17.12 -0.07
C PHE A 291 12.95 17.16 0.13
N THR A 292 12.45 16.52 1.20
CA THR A 292 11.02 16.54 1.54
C THR A 292 10.49 17.96 1.72
N THR A 293 11.26 18.86 2.35
CA THR A 293 10.88 20.27 2.52
C THR A 293 10.82 21.03 1.18
N ALA A 294 11.79 20.82 0.28
CA ALA A 294 11.79 21.40 -1.05
C ALA A 294 10.60 20.89 -1.88
N PHE A 295 10.35 19.58 -1.86
CA PHE A 295 9.20 18.94 -2.51
C PHE A 295 7.86 19.52 -2.03
N LYS A 296 7.59 19.49 -0.71
CA LYS A 296 6.36 20.04 -0.12
C LYS A 296 6.16 21.52 -0.45
N ARG A 297 7.24 22.31 -0.53
CA ARG A 297 7.17 23.72 -0.91
C ARG A 297 6.69 23.93 -2.34
N ARG A 298 7.03 23.04 -3.29
CA ARG A 298 6.49 23.09 -4.67
C ARG A 298 4.98 22.84 -4.70
N LEU A 299 4.50 21.92 -3.86
CA LEU A 299 3.09 21.54 -3.78
C LEU A 299 2.30 22.35 -2.73
N ALA A 300 2.88 23.37 -2.10
CA ALA A 300 2.31 24.01 -0.90
C ALA A 300 0.87 24.54 -1.07
N GLN A 301 0.54 25.09 -2.25
CA GLN A 301 -0.82 25.55 -2.55
C GLN A 301 -1.83 24.39 -2.70
N GLN A 302 -1.37 23.23 -3.17
CA GLN A 302 -2.19 22.05 -3.44
C GLN A 302 -2.18 21.05 -2.27
N TRP A 303 -1.30 21.22 -1.28
CA TRP A 303 -1.08 20.27 -0.18
C TRP A 303 -2.36 19.77 0.52
N PRO A 304 -3.39 20.61 0.79
CA PRO A 304 -4.65 20.13 1.36
C PRO A 304 -5.38 19.11 0.47
N ILE A 305 -5.28 19.25 -0.86
CA ILE A 305 -5.84 18.29 -1.82
C ILE A 305 -4.96 17.04 -1.92
N VAL A 306 -3.63 17.17 -1.84
CA VAL A 306 -2.73 16.00 -1.78
C VAL A 306 -3.08 15.15 -0.55
N GLN A 307 -3.25 15.76 0.63
CA GLN A 307 -3.66 15.06 1.85
C GLN A 307 -5.07 14.45 1.75
N ALA A 308 -6.03 15.16 1.14
CA ALA A 308 -7.38 14.65 0.94
C ALA A 308 -7.44 13.45 -0.03
N ARG A 309 -6.71 13.53 -1.16
CA ARG A 309 -6.55 12.42 -2.12
C ARG A 309 -5.78 11.24 -1.49
N TRP A 310 -4.75 11.49 -0.69
CA TRP A 310 -4.08 10.45 0.11
C TRP A 310 -5.05 9.70 1.02
N ARG A 311 -5.87 10.43 1.78
CA ARG A 311 -6.85 9.82 2.69
C ARG A 311 -7.85 8.93 1.95
N MET A 312 -8.37 9.37 0.81
CA MET A 312 -9.27 8.53 0.00
C MET A 312 -8.55 7.34 -0.64
N LEU A 313 -7.37 7.56 -1.22
CA LEU A 313 -6.57 6.51 -1.87
C LEU A 313 -6.22 5.41 -0.87
N THR A 314 -5.70 5.74 0.30
CA THR A 314 -5.34 4.75 1.33
C THR A 314 -6.52 3.94 1.86
N HIS A 315 -7.73 4.52 1.88
CA HIS A 315 -8.95 3.80 2.22
C HIS A 315 -9.49 2.91 1.06
N THR A 316 -9.18 3.25 -0.19
CA THR A 316 -9.81 2.63 -1.39
C THR A 316 -8.88 1.66 -2.13
N ILE A 317 -7.55 1.86 -2.06
CA ILE A 317 -6.60 1.15 -2.92
C ILE A 317 -6.45 -0.32 -2.51
N ASP A 318 -6.78 -1.21 -3.44
CA ASP A 318 -6.58 -2.65 -3.35
C ASP A 318 -6.28 -3.22 -4.74
N TYR A 319 -6.25 -4.55 -4.86
CA TYR A 319 -6.18 -5.24 -6.14
C TYR A 319 -7.26 -4.75 -7.12
N GLY A 320 -6.91 -4.56 -8.39
CA GLY A 320 -7.84 -4.10 -9.44
C GLY A 320 -8.06 -2.59 -9.52
N PHE A 321 -7.42 -1.76 -8.68
CA PHE A 321 -7.60 -0.30 -8.70
C PHE A 321 -7.15 0.34 -10.04
N ASP A 322 -8.08 0.98 -10.74
CA ASP A 322 -7.86 1.67 -12.02
C ASP A 322 -7.78 3.20 -11.85
N TRP A 323 -6.59 3.77 -12.10
CA TRP A 323 -6.33 5.21 -12.04
C TRP A 323 -7.17 6.05 -13.01
N SER A 324 -7.72 5.47 -14.09
CA SER A 324 -8.59 6.18 -15.02
C SER A 324 -10.02 6.34 -14.49
N ARG A 325 -10.42 5.56 -13.47
CA ARG A 325 -11.76 5.55 -12.85
C ARG A 325 -11.78 6.07 -11.42
N GLU A 326 -10.71 5.85 -10.68
CA GLU A 326 -10.62 6.16 -9.24
C GLU A 326 -9.94 7.52 -8.95
N ARG A 327 -9.53 8.26 -9.99
CA ARG A 327 -8.95 9.60 -9.83
C ARG A 327 -10.02 10.59 -9.36
N ILE A 328 -9.76 11.26 -8.23
CA ILE A 328 -10.71 12.17 -7.59
C ILE A 328 -10.41 13.60 -8.00
N GLU A 329 -11.33 14.23 -8.72
CA GLU A 329 -11.23 15.65 -9.07
C GLU A 329 -11.64 16.57 -7.91
N LEU A 330 -10.70 17.43 -7.50
CA LEU A 330 -10.81 18.38 -6.40
C LEU A 330 -10.04 19.66 -6.77
N ALA A 331 -10.53 20.84 -6.40
CA ALA A 331 -9.84 22.10 -6.68
C ALA A 331 -9.80 23.05 -5.48
N MET A 332 -8.67 23.77 -5.31
CA MET A 332 -8.56 24.79 -4.25
C MET A 332 -9.48 26.00 -4.50
N THR A 333 -9.89 26.17 -5.76
CA THR A 333 -10.86 27.14 -6.26
C THR A 333 -12.31 26.74 -6.01
N ASP A 334 -12.59 25.50 -5.54
CA ASP A 334 -13.94 25.04 -5.19
C ASP A 334 -14.58 26.02 -4.20
N LYS A 335 -15.73 26.56 -4.55
CA LYS A 335 -16.38 27.61 -3.74
C LYS A 335 -16.98 27.00 -2.47
N LEU A 336 -17.04 27.79 -1.40
CA LEU A 336 -17.85 27.41 -0.25
C LEU A 336 -19.33 27.42 -0.66
N TRP A 337 -20.01 26.30 -0.45
CA TRP A 337 -21.44 26.16 -0.69
C TRP A 337 -22.24 27.11 0.21
N ARG A 338 -23.33 27.67 -0.33
CA ARG A 338 -24.14 28.70 0.36
C ARG A 338 -25.60 28.29 0.57
N GLY A 339 -25.93 27.01 0.44
CA GLY A 339 -27.29 26.48 0.62
C GLY A 339 -28.18 26.52 -0.62
N SER A 340 -27.65 26.90 -1.79
CA SER A 340 -28.34 26.75 -3.07
C SER A 340 -28.46 25.27 -3.43
N GLN A 341 -29.61 24.84 -3.97
CA GLN A 341 -29.75 23.47 -4.47
C GLN A 341 -28.61 23.12 -5.45
N LEU A 342 -27.99 21.97 -5.25
CA LEU A 342 -27.04 21.38 -6.20
C LEU A 342 -27.62 20.07 -6.73
N GLU A 343 -27.37 19.81 -8.00
CA GLU A 343 -27.70 18.56 -8.68
C GLU A 343 -26.43 18.01 -9.32
N LYS A 344 -26.21 16.70 -9.19
CA LYS A 344 -25.03 16.02 -9.72
C LYS A 344 -25.41 14.59 -10.09
N THR A 345 -25.14 14.20 -11.33
CA THR A 345 -25.12 12.77 -11.70
C THR A 345 -23.83 12.13 -11.20
N ILE A 346 -23.97 11.03 -10.47
CA ILE A 346 -22.86 10.16 -10.03
C ILE A 346 -22.83 8.97 -10.98
N ALA A 347 -21.75 8.86 -11.77
CA ALA A 347 -21.56 7.78 -12.73
C ALA A 347 -21.24 6.47 -11.99
N ALA A 348 -21.77 5.36 -12.49
CA ALA A 348 -21.58 4.04 -11.89
C ALA A 348 -20.23 3.39 -12.24
N ASP A 349 -19.59 3.81 -13.34
CA ASP A 349 -18.31 3.27 -13.84
C ASP A 349 -17.08 4.02 -13.32
N GLN A 350 -17.28 4.90 -12.34
CA GLN A 350 -16.29 5.80 -11.76
C GLN A 350 -16.29 5.65 -10.24
N GLY A 351 -15.12 5.87 -9.63
CA GLY A 351 -14.94 5.84 -8.19
C GLY A 351 -15.53 7.06 -7.47
N TRP A 352 -14.78 7.60 -6.51
CA TRP A 352 -15.23 8.72 -5.69
C TRP A 352 -15.28 10.05 -6.46
N GLN A 353 -16.48 10.62 -6.57
CA GLN A 353 -16.79 11.80 -7.38
C GLN A 353 -17.17 13.01 -6.51
N SER A 354 -16.53 14.16 -6.76
CA SER A 354 -16.82 15.42 -6.07
C SER A 354 -18.02 16.16 -6.68
N VAL A 355 -18.72 16.92 -5.83
CA VAL A 355 -19.75 17.90 -6.24
C VAL A 355 -19.21 19.30 -6.55
N GLY A 356 -17.89 19.50 -6.54
CA GLY A 356 -17.24 20.76 -6.99
C GLY A 356 -17.43 21.96 -6.03
N VAL A 357 -17.77 21.70 -4.77
CA VAL A 357 -17.92 22.71 -3.71
C VAL A 357 -17.36 22.19 -2.39
N ARG A 358 -17.03 23.13 -1.49
CA ARG A 358 -16.65 22.86 -0.11
C ARG A 358 -17.77 23.21 0.85
N PHE A 359 -17.88 22.48 1.95
CA PHE A 359 -18.86 22.72 3.01
C PHE A 359 -18.18 23.29 4.27
N ALA A 360 -18.97 23.90 5.16
CA ALA A 360 -18.51 24.47 6.42
C ALA A 360 -19.14 23.75 7.63
N PRO A 361 -18.44 23.72 8.77
CA PRO A 361 -19.00 23.29 10.05
C PRO A 361 -20.35 23.95 10.37
N GLY A 362 -21.24 23.18 11.00
CA GLY A 362 -22.58 23.61 11.40
C GLY A 362 -23.62 23.64 10.27
N MET A 363 -23.24 23.31 9.03
CA MET A 363 -24.22 23.09 7.95
C MET A 363 -25.00 21.80 8.20
N ARG A 364 -26.32 21.88 8.12
CA ARG A 364 -27.18 20.72 7.83
C ARG A 364 -27.30 20.61 6.32
N VAL A 365 -27.25 19.37 5.83
CA VAL A 365 -27.26 19.05 4.40
C VAL A 365 -28.19 17.87 4.20
N LYS A 366 -29.28 18.09 3.48
CA LYS A 366 -30.24 17.07 3.09
C LYS A 366 -29.90 16.59 1.68
N ILE A 367 -29.65 15.30 1.53
CA ILE A 367 -29.24 14.66 0.29
C ILE A 367 -30.32 13.68 -0.11
N THR A 368 -30.83 13.77 -1.34
CA THR A 368 -31.77 12.80 -1.92
C THR A 368 -31.19 12.23 -3.21
N ALA A 369 -31.48 10.96 -3.49
CA ALA A 369 -30.97 10.27 -4.67
C ALA A 369 -32.08 9.52 -5.42
N GLU A 370 -32.00 9.52 -6.75
CA GLU A 370 -32.91 8.80 -7.64
C GLU A 370 -32.21 8.30 -8.91
N GLY A 371 -32.87 7.42 -9.65
CA GLY A 371 -32.36 6.84 -10.90
C GLY A 371 -31.96 5.37 -10.80
N ARG A 372 -31.35 4.85 -11.86
CA ARG A 372 -30.98 3.44 -12.02
C ARG A 372 -29.66 3.32 -12.79
N CYS A 373 -28.86 2.32 -12.44
CA CYS A 373 -27.66 1.91 -13.19
C CYS A 373 -27.67 0.40 -13.45
N SER A 374 -26.88 -0.05 -14.43
CA SER A 374 -26.47 -1.46 -14.58
C SER A 374 -25.10 -1.64 -13.91
N LEU A 375 -24.89 -2.76 -13.22
CA LEU A 375 -23.61 -3.10 -12.56
C LEU A 375 -22.89 -4.23 -13.31
N ASP A 376 -23.65 -5.14 -13.89
CA ASP A 376 -23.17 -6.14 -14.85
C ASP A 376 -24.28 -6.30 -15.90
N ASP A 377 -23.91 -6.68 -17.12
CA ASP A 377 -24.86 -7.00 -18.19
C ASP A 377 -25.03 -8.52 -18.39
N GLU A 378 -24.19 -9.36 -17.76
CA GLU A 378 -24.26 -10.83 -17.87
C GLU A 378 -24.90 -11.52 -16.63
N PRO A 379 -25.67 -12.63 -16.83
CA PRO A 379 -26.29 -13.06 -18.08
C PRO A 379 -27.46 -12.15 -18.51
N LYS A 380 -27.82 -11.15 -17.70
CA LYS A 380 -28.78 -10.06 -17.95
C LYS A 380 -28.38 -8.85 -17.10
N PRO A 381 -28.79 -7.61 -17.45
CA PRO A 381 -28.51 -6.40 -16.66
C PRO A 381 -28.87 -6.49 -15.17
N TRP A 382 -27.89 -6.29 -14.29
CA TRP A 382 -28.04 -6.17 -12.84
C TRP A 382 -28.42 -4.72 -12.50
N ILE A 383 -29.72 -4.44 -12.60
CA ILE A 383 -30.25 -3.09 -12.37
C ILE A 383 -30.28 -2.77 -10.87
N SER A 384 -29.63 -1.68 -10.48
CA SER A 384 -29.61 -1.16 -9.10
C SER A 384 -30.21 0.24 -8.99
N GLU A 385 -30.88 0.50 -7.87
CA GLU A 385 -31.35 1.81 -7.39
C GLU A 385 -30.48 2.26 -6.19
N PRO A 386 -30.49 3.54 -5.76
CA PRO A 386 -29.56 4.05 -4.74
C PRO A 386 -29.38 3.24 -3.43
N PRO A 387 -30.39 2.53 -2.87
CA PRO A 387 -30.18 1.63 -1.73
C PRO A 387 -29.21 0.46 -1.98
N GLY A 388 -29.01 0.08 -3.25
CA GLY A 388 -28.24 -1.08 -3.69
C GLY A 388 -29.06 -2.36 -3.81
N VAL A 389 -28.46 -3.40 -4.41
CA VAL A 389 -29.00 -4.76 -4.51
C VAL A 389 -28.36 -5.66 -3.45
N THR A 390 -29.18 -6.35 -2.65
CA THR A 390 -28.73 -7.14 -1.48
C THR A 390 -28.41 -8.60 -1.78
N ILE A 391 -28.36 -8.98 -3.07
CA ILE A 391 -27.99 -10.34 -3.50
C ILE A 391 -26.45 -10.49 -3.53
N HIS A 392 -25.74 -9.39 -3.80
CA HIS A 392 -24.28 -9.31 -3.86
C HIS A 392 -23.78 -8.17 -2.98
N TYR A 393 -22.56 -8.31 -2.43
CA TYR A 393 -21.96 -7.34 -1.53
C TYR A 393 -20.51 -7.05 -1.95
N ALA A 394 -20.17 -5.78 -2.05
CA ALA A 394 -18.80 -5.28 -2.16
C ALA A 394 -18.48 -4.43 -0.92
N ASN A 395 -17.29 -4.59 -0.34
CA ASN A 395 -16.84 -3.79 0.81
C ASN A 395 -17.83 -3.82 2.01
N ASP A 396 -18.37 -5.01 2.33
CA ASP A 396 -19.39 -5.26 3.35
C ASP A 396 -20.71 -4.46 3.17
N ARG A 397 -20.97 -3.96 1.97
CA ARG A 397 -22.15 -3.15 1.61
C ARG A 397 -22.85 -3.71 0.36
N PRO A 398 -24.17 -3.49 0.18
CA PRO A 398 -24.89 -3.94 -1.01
C PRO A 398 -24.23 -3.42 -2.30
N LEU A 399 -24.22 -4.24 -3.35
CA LEU A 399 -23.72 -3.83 -4.67
C LEU A 399 -24.60 -2.70 -5.23
N GLY A 400 -24.01 -1.73 -5.90
CA GLY A 400 -24.69 -0.55 -6.43
C GLY A 400 -25.23 0.42 -5.38
N GLN A 401 -24.97 0.23 -4.08
CA GLN A 401 -25.40 1.19 -3.06
C GLN A 401 -24.71 2.54 -3.25
N LEU A 402 -25.48 3.63 -3.27
CA LEU A 402 -24.92 4.98 -3.27
C LEU A 402 -24.33 5.29 -1.89
N LEU A 403 -23.08 5.71 -1.87
CA LEU A 403 -22.34 6.12 -0.69
C LEU A 403 -22.01 7.61 -0.76
N VAL A 404 -22.06 8.28 0.39
CA VAL A 404 -21.53 9.63 0.60
C VAL A 404 -20.40 9.60 1.62
N CYS A 405 -19.29 10.24 1.28
CA CYS A 405 -18.12 10.41 2.14
C CYS A 405 -17.94 11.89 2.49
N VAL A 406 -17.84 12.18 3.79
CA VAL A 406 -17.42 13.50 4.29
C VAL A 406 -15.88 13.51 4.34
N LEU A 407 -15.25 14.16 3.36
CA LEU A 407 -13.79 14.21 3.24
C LEU A 407 -13.24 15.54 3.79
N PRO A 408 -12.57 15.57 4.95
CA PRO A 408 -12.01 16.80 5.50
C PRO A 408 -11.03 17.47 4.52
N ASN A 409 -11.15 18.79 4.36
CA ASN A 409 -10.28 19.59 3.49
C ASN A 409 -9.02 20.12 4.20
N ARG A 410 -8.83 19.71 5.45
CA ARG A 410 -7.61 19.80 6.23
C ARG A 410 -7.48 18.50 6.99
N THR A 411 -6.27 17.96 7.02
CA THR A 411 -5.88 16.93 7.99
C THR A 411 -5.04 17.64 9.04
N ASP A 412 -5.34 17.39 10.31
CA ASP A 412 -4.46 17.83 11.40
C ASP A 412 -3.09 17.11 11.27
N GLU A 413 -2.00 17.65 11.84
CA GLU A 413 -0.64 17.10 11.68
C GLU A 413 -0.38 15.82 12.52
N GLU A 414 -1.34 14.90 12.48
CA GLU A 414 -1.33 13.63 13.16
C GLU A 414 -0.40 12.62 12.47
N GLN A 415 0.06 11.61 13.22
CA GLN A 415 0.86 10.52 12.63
C GLN A 415 -0.01 9.51 11.85
N GLN A 416 -1.29 9.42 12.20
CA GLN A 416 -2.28 8.52 11.61
C GLN A 416 -3.49 9.32 11.15
N LEU A 417 -4.33 8.71 10.32
CA LEU A 417 -5.57 9.33 9.84
C LEU A 417 -6.76 8.87 10.70
N ASP A 418 -7.53 9.84 11.19
CA ASP A 418 -8.94 9.63 11.56
C ASP A 418 -9.66 8.73 10.50
N PRO A 419 -10.57 7.82 10.91
CA PRO A 419 -11.47 7.13 9.99
C PRO A 419 -12.27 8.09 9.09
N LEU A 420 -12.70 7.64 7.92
CA LEU A 420 -13.63 8.39 7.07
C LEU A 420 -15.10 8.15 7.48
N LEU A 421 -15.89 9.23 7.52
CA LEU A 421 -17.34 9.14 7.68
C LEU A 421 -17.98 8.82 6.32
N ILE A 422 -18.28 7.54 6.11
CA ILE A 422 -18.94 7.02 4.90
C ILE A 422 -20.31 6.45 5.27
N GLN A 423 -21.38 7.02 4.71
CA GLN A 423 -22.77 6.64 4.95
C GLN A 423 -23.46 6.26 3.65
N SER A 424 -24.47 5.39 3.72
CA SER A 424 -25.35 5.08 2.59
C SER A 424 -26.32 6.22 2.33
N VAL A 425 -26.68 6.42 1.07
CA VAL A 425 -27.78 7.28 0.63
C VAL A 425 -28.81 6.35 0.00
N GLU A 426 -29.86 6.02 0.75
CA GLU A 426 -30.99 5.25 0.23
C GLU A 426 -31.88 6.18 -0.61
N SER A 427 -33.08 6.53 -0.16
CA SER A 427 -33.85 7.62 -0.79
C SER A 427 -33.36 9.00 -0.33
N GLU A 428 -32.99 9.12 0.94
CA GLU A 428 -32.66 10.39 1.60
C GLU A 428 -31.71 10.18 2.79
N ILE A 429 -30.83 11.15 3.04
CA ILE A 429 -30.06 11.27 4.29
C ILE A 429 -29.90 12.75 4.69
N GLU A 430 -29.90 13.02 6.00
CA GLU A 430 -29.48 14.31 6.56
C GLU A 430 -28.09 14.19 7.22
N LEU A 431 -27.16 15.04 6.80
CA LEU A 431 -25.81 15.15 7.36
C LEU A 431 -25.64 16.46 8.12
N VAL A 432 -24.95 16.39 9.26
CA VAL A 432 -24.42 17.57 9.95
C VAL A 432 -22.92 17.64 9.69
N ILE A 433 -22.47 18.70 9.04
CA ILE A 433 -21.06 18.93 8.74
C ILE A 433 -20.36 19.46 9.98
N ASP A 434 -19.29 18.81 10.43
CA ASP A 434 -18.54 19.11 11.66
C ASP A 434 -17.18 19.76 11.36
N LYS A 435 -16.47 19.31 10.31
CA LYS A 435 -15.21 19.86 9.81
C LYS A 435 -15.43 20.53 8.44
N HIS A 436 -14.53 21.44 8.04
CA HIS A 436 -14.52 21.92 6.66
C HIS A 436 -14.16 20.76 5.72
N CYS A 437 -14.99 20.50 4.70
CA CYS A 437 -14.90 19.27 3.91
C CYS A 437 -15.26 19.46 2.42
N TRP A 438 -15.00 18.44 1.63
CA TRP A 438 -15.75 18.11 0.42
C TRP A 438 -16.77 17.00 0.74
N LEU A 439 -17.84 16.91 -0.06
CA LEU A 439 -18.66 15.71 -0.12
C LEU A 439 -18.31 14.95 -1.40
N LEU A 440 -17.93 13.68 -1.24
CA LEU A 440 -17.68 12.76 -2.34
C LEU A 440 -18.77 11.69 -2.37
N PHE A 441 -19.12 11.23 -3.57
CA PHE A 441 -20.10 10.18 -3.78
C PHE A 441 -19.50 9.04 -4.60
N ARG A 442 -19.95 7.82 -4.35
CA ARG A 442 -19.57 6.61 -5.09
C ARG A 442 -20.75 5.65 -5.16
N ILE A 443 -20.90 4.95 -6.27
CA ILE A 443 -21.78 3.77 -6.36
C ILE A 443 -20.91 2.55 -6.00
N ASN A 444 -21.33 1.79 -4.99
CA ASN A 444 -20.51 0.75 -4.37
C ASN A 444 -20.35 -0.47 -5.29
N ASP A 445 -19.10 -0.86 -5.55
CA ASP A 445 -18.76 -2.00 -6.39
C ASP A 445 -17.35 -2.52 -6.07
N HIS A 446 -16.98 -3.66 -6.66
CA HIS A 446 -15.60 -4.13 -6.71
C HIS A 446 -14.76 -3.24 -7.65
N LEU A 447 -13.44 -3.13 -7.40
CA LEU A 447 -12.57 -2.18 -8.12
C LEU A 447 -12.38 -2.58 -9.60
N ASP A 448 -12.23 -3.87 -9.83
CA ASP A 448 -12.10 -4.54 -11.12
C ASP A 448 -13.41 -4.56 -11.93
N ASP A 449 -14.57 -4.61 -11.26
CA ASP A 449 -15.88 -4.67 -11.92
C ASP A 449 -16.42 -3.29 -12.38
N LEU A 450 -15.90 -2.17 -11.87
CA LEU A 450 -16.33 -0.81 -12.26
C LEU A 450 -16.35 -0.58 -13.79
N GLY A 451 -15.54 -1.30 -14.56
CA GLY A 451 -15.53 -1.22 -16.03
C GLY A 451 -16.81 -1.71 -16.71
N ASN A 452 -17.61 -2.53 -16.03
CA ASN A 452 -18.84 -3.14 -16.53
C ASN A 452 -20.06 -2.22 -16.29
N ASN A 453 -19.99 -1.37 -15.28
CA ASN A 453 -21.09 -0.51 -14.84
C ASN A 453 -21.55 0.50 -15.92
N ARG A 454 -22.86 0.80 -15.95
CA ARG A 454 -23.47 1.73 -16.92
C ARG A 454 -24.53 2.62 -16.25
N GLY A 455 -24.55 3.90 -16.63
CA GLY A 455 -25.51 4.86 -16.09
C GLY A 455 -25.05 5.44 -14.75
N GLY A 456 -26.00 5.69 -13.83
CA GLY A 456 -25.70 6.33 -12.56
C GLY A 456 -26.93 6.87 -11.84
N TYR A 457 -26.70 7.61 -10.76
CA TYR A 457 -27.77 8.22 -9.94
C TYR A 457 -27.75 9.74 -10.00
N GLY A 458 -28.93 10.34 -10.06
CA GLY A 458 -29.11 11.77 -9.83
C GLY A 458 -29.13 12.06 -8.34
N VAL A 459 -28.18 12.86 -7.86
CA VAL A 459 -28.08 13.30 -6.47
C VAL A 459 -28.45 14.77 -6.37
N THR A 460 -29.40 15.09 -5.49
CA THR A 460 -29.78 16.46 -5.15
C THR A 460 -29.35 16.80 -3.72
N ILE A 461 -28.71 17.95 -3.55
CA ILE A 461 -28.23 18.45 -2.25
C ILE A 461 -28.94 19.76 -1.91
N ARG A 462 -29.58 19.80 -0.73
CA ARG A 462 -30.33 20.93 -0.18
C ARG A 462 -29.88 21.21 1.27
N ARG A 463 -30.31 22.34 1.81
CA ARG A 463 -30.04 22.77 3.18
C ARG A 463 -31.17 22.35 4.13
#